data_AF-A0A6C1KF39-F1
#
_entry.id   AF-A0A6C1KF39-F1
#
_cell.length_a   1.000
_cell.length_b   1.000
_cell.length_c   1.000
_cell.angle_alpha   90.00
_cell.angle_beta   90.00
_cell.angle_gamma   90.00
#
_symmetry.space_group_name_H-M   'P 1'
#
loop_
_entity.id
_entity.type
_entity.pdbx_description
1 polymer ?
#
loop_
_entity_poly.entity_id
_entity_poly.type
_entity_poly.pdbx_seq_one_letter_code
_entity_poly.pdbx_strand_id
1 'polypeptide(L)' 'MSDETPEQPCKPLSEAAKRALAEAEARRAAIDEAAKARPKEINGRTGPEPVRYGDWEVGGIASDF' A
#
# COMPACT_ATOMS: atom_id res chain seq x y z
N MET A 1 -9.84 -20.75 -16.06
CA MET A 1 -10.91 -19.75 -16.07
C MET A 1 -10.22 -18.41 -15.92
N SER A 2 -9.84 -17.81 -17.04
CA SER A 2 -9.14 -16.52 -17.08
C SER A 2 -10.15 -15.41 -16.79
N ASP A 3 -9.87 -14.61 -15.77
CA ASP A 3 -10.68 -13.45 -15.42
C ASP A 3 -10.41 -12.35 -16.46
N GLU A 4 -11.19 -12.34 -17.55
CA GLU A 4 -11.27 -11.21 -18.48
C GLU A 4 -12.07 -10.09 -17.81
N THR A 5 -11.39 -9.28 -16.99
CA THR A 5 -11.94 -7.99 -16.56
C THR A 5 -11.98 -7.07 -17.78
N PRO A 6 -13.15 -6.57 -18.20
CA PRO A 6 -13.24 -5.69 -19.36
C PRO A 6 -12.50 -4.38 -19.07
N GLU A 7 -11.47 -4.12 -19.86
CA GLU A 7 -10.65 -2.91 -19.81
C GLU A 7 -11.49 -1.72 -20.28
N GLN A 8 -12.25 -1.16 -19.35
CA GLN A 8 -13.05 0.04 -19.55
C GLN A 8 -12.12 1.18 -20.00
N PRO A 9 -12.51 1.99 -21.02
CA PRO A 9 -11.69 3.11 -21.44
C PRO A 9 -11.46 4.03 -20.23
N CYS A 10 -10.20 4.18 -19.83
CA CYS A 10 -9.80 5.04 -18.73
C CYS A 10 -10.31 6.45 -19.01
N LYS A 11 -11.32 6.88 -18.25
CA LYS A 11 -11.78 8.27 -18.28
C LYS A 11 -10.57 9.15 -17.96
N PRO A 12 -10.29 10.21 -18.74
CA PRO A 12 -9.18 11.10 -18.45
C PRO A 12 -9.34 11.63 -17.02
N LEU A 13 -8.27 11.50 -16.22
CA LEU A 13 -8.30 11.93 -14.82
C LEU A 13 -8.64 13.42 -14.76
N SER A 14 -9.68 13.74 -14.00
CA SER A 14 -10.02 15.14 -13.71
C SER A 14 -8.87 15.81 -12.94
N GLU A 15 -8.78 17.13 -13.03
CA GLU A 15 -7.77 17.90 -12.27
C GLU A 15 -7.90 17.65 -10.75
N ALA A 16 -9.12 17.41 -10.26
CA ALA A 16 -9.37 17.02 -8.87
C ALA A 16 -8.76 15.64 -8.54
N ALA A 17 -8.89 14.66 -9.44
CA ALA A 17 -8.30 13.33 -9.26
C ALA A 17 -6.77 13.39 -9.24
N LYS A 18 -6.14 14.19 -10.11
CA LYS A 18 -4.68 14.39 -10.11
C LYS A 18 -4.19 15.00 -8.80
N ARG A 19 -4.89 16.00 -8.26
CA ARG A 19 -4.55 16.62 -6.97
C ARG A 19 -4.67 15.61 -5.82
N ALA A 20 -5.75 14.83 -5.79
CA ALA A 20 -5.94 13.80 -4.77
C ALA A 20 -4.85 12.73 -4.80
N LEU A 21 -4.43 12.30 -6.00
CA LEU A 21 -3.32 11.36 -6.16
C LEU A 21 -1.99 11.94 -5.68
N ALA A 22 -1.71 13.21 -6.02
CA ALA A 22 -0.48 13.88 -5.57
C ALA A 22 -0.42 14.01 -4.03
N GLU A 23 -1.53 14.32 -3.38
CA GLU A 23 -1.60 14.38 -1.91
C GLU A 23 -1.43 12.99 -1.27
N ALA A 24 -2.08 11.96 -1.85
CA ALA A 24 -1.93 10.59 -1.38
C ALA A 24 -0.48 10.08 -1.54
N GLU A 25 0.18 10.43 -2.64
CA GLU A 25 1.59 10.13 -2.88
C GLU A 25 2.50 10.84 -1.88
N ALA A 26 2.28 12.12 -1.61
CA ALA A 26 3.01 12.86 -0.59
C ALA A 26 2.87 12.23 0.81
N ARG A 27 1.66 11.75 1.16
CA ARG A 27 1.42 11.03 2.40
C ARG A 27 2.17 9.70 2.46
N ARG A 28 2.19 8.93 1.36
CA ARG A 28 2.95 7.67 1.27
C ARG A 28 4.45 7.92 1.39
N ALA A 29 4.98 8.90 0.67
CA ALA A 29 6.39 9.27 0.75
C ALA A 29 6.82 9.62 2.17
N ALA A 30 6.01 10.38 2.92
CA ALA A 30 6.30 10.69 4.32
C ALA A 30 6.34 9.45 5.23
N ILE A 31 5.46 8.47 5.00
CA ILE A 31 5.44 7.20 5.72
C ILE A 31 6.68 6.36 5.35
N ASP A 32 7.01 6.30 4.06
CA ASP A 32 8.16 5.54 3.55
C ASP A 32 9.49 6.13 4.05
N GLU A 33 9.65 7.45 4.08
CA GLU A 33 10.83 8.11 4.66
C GLU A 33 10.93 7.82 6.17
N ALA A 34 9.82 7.87 6.90
CA ALA A 34 9.78 7.49 8.32
C ALA A 34 10.08 6.00 8.55
N ALA A 35 9.82 5.14 7.56
CA ALA A 35 10.16 3.72 7.58
C ALA A 35 11.64 3.48 7.21
N LYS A 36 12.22 4.22 6.25
CA LYS A 36 13.64 4.12 5.86
C LYS A 36 14.60 4.51 6.97
N ALA A 37 14.22 5.45 7.83
CA ALA A 37 15.01 5.84 8.99
C ALA A 37 15.12 4.74 10.06
N ARG A 38 14.34 3.66 9.94
CA ARG A 38 14.34 2.56 10.91
C ARG A 38 15.31 1.46 10.45
N PRO A 39 16.02 0.81 11.39
CA PRO A 39 16.87 -0.32 11.05
C PRO A 39 16.04 -1.39 10.35
N LYS A 40 16.56 -1.91 9.23
CA LYS A 40 15.94 -3.00 8.50
C LYS A 40 15.89 -4.24 9.40
N GLU A 41 14.72 -4.84 9.52
CA GLU A 41 14.57 -6.10 10.25
C GLU A 41 15.23 -7.23 9.45
N ILE A 42 16.15 -7.96 10.09
CA ILE A 42 16.83 -9.12 9.51
C ILE A 42 16.00 -10.35 9.86
N ASN A 43 15.55 -11.11 8.84
CA ASN A 43 14.58 -12.21 8.96
C ASN A 43 13.17 -11.78 9.41
N GLY A 44 12.86 -10.48 9.41
CA GLY A 44 11.52 -9.97 9.64
C GLY A 44 10.58 -10.23 8.47
N ARG A 45 9.27 -10.16 8.73
CA ARG A 45 8.25 -10.39 7.69
C ARG A 45 8.29 -9.25 6.66
N THR A 46 8.20 -9.60 5.38
CA THR A 46 8.11 -8.58 4.31
C THR A 46 6.79 -7.84 4.41
N GLY A 47 6.84 -6.50 4.43
CA GLY A 47 5.66 -5.64 4.39
C GLY A 47 5.42 -4.84 5.68
N PRO A 48 4.35 -4.02 5.73
CA PRO A 48 3.97 -3.28 6.91
C PRO A 48 3.74 -4.22 8.10
N GLU A 49 4.32 -3.91 9.25
CA GLU A 49 4.19 -4.78 10.43
C GLU A 49 2.73 -4.81 10.89
N PRO A 50 2.11 -6.00 11.04
CA PRO A 50 0.71 -6.14 11.42
C PRO A 50 0.36 -5.36 12.71
N VAL A 51 1.28 -5.37 13.68
CA VAL A 51 1.13 -4.66 14.97
C VAL A 51 1.03 -3.14 14.79
N ARG A 52 1.70 -2.57 13.78
CA ARG A 52 1.71 -1.12 13.53
C ARG A 52 0.56 -0.64 12.65
N TYR A 53 0.05 -1.50 11.79
CA TYR A 53 -0.95 -1.12 10.80
C TYR A 53 -2.34 -1.73 11.08
N GLY A 54 -2.48 -2.53 12.14
CA GLY A 54 -3.73 -3.18 12.53
C GLY A 54 -4.19 -4.28 11.57
N ASP A 55 -3.40 -4.55 10.54
CA ASP A 55 -3.67 -5.57 9.53
C ASP A 55 -2.90 -6.83 9.88
N TRP A 56 -3.55 -7.70 10.67
CA TRP A 56 -3.00 -9.00 11.04
C TRP A 56 -3.14 -10.04 9.93
N GLU A 57 -3.71 -9.66 8.78
CA GLU A 57 -3.95 -10.56 7.66
C GLU A 57 -2.80 -10.50 6.65
N VAL A 58 -2.29 -11.67 6.26
CA VAL A 58 -1.41 -11.81 5.10
C VAL A 58 -2.04 -12.79 4.15
N GLY A 59 -2.43 -12.32 2.96
CA GLY A 59 -3.09 -13.18 1.98
C GLY A 59 -4.42 -13.79 2.48
N GLY A 60 -5.13 -13.09 3.37
CA GLY A 60 -6.39 -13.55 3.96
C GLY A 60 -6.23 -14.56 5.12
N ILE A 61 -5.00 -14.75 5.63
CA ILE A 61 -4.73 -15.58 6.81
C ILE A 61 -4.34 -14.65 7.96
N ALA A 62 -5.06 -14.73 9.07
CA ALA A 62 -4.69 -14.07 10.32
C ALA A 62 -3.37 -14.69 10.82
N SER A 63 -2.32 -13.88 10.89
CA SER A 63 -1.00 -14.33 11.30
C SER A 63 -0.70 -13.84 12.71
N ASP A 64 -0.70 -14.77 13.67
CA ASP A 64 -0.21 -14.59 15.05
C ASP A 64 1.26 -15.02 15.16
N PHE A 65 1.93 -14.64 16.26
CA PHE A 65 3.38 -14.75 16.54
C PHE A 65 4.05 -16.09 16.16
#